data_AF-A0A3M8DGH4-F1
#
_entry.id   AF-A0A3M8DGH4-F1
#
_cell.length_a   1.000
_cell.length_b   1.000
_cell.length_c   1.000
_cell.angle_alpha   90.00
_cell.angle_beta   90.00
_cell.angle_gamma   90.00
#
_symmetry.space_group_name_H-M   'P 1'
#
loop_
_entity.id
_entity.type
_entity.pdbx_description
1 polymer ?
#
loop_
_entity_poly.entity_id
_entity_poly.type
_entity_poly.pdbx_seq_one_letter_code
_entity_poly.pdbx_strand_id
1 'polypeptide(L)'
;MHFCISFCSFRTDFARKKRTLLVGINPAYKNGVKARGYLHMNFEYLYDETEKPLTRYVTFVTKKNRYDFGLFHTQQFNGKSLVVSLQSLKAALMASDDVYRSDYWIKKLEIDEEDIEVVKEFFKNSLSPIDSLLTQY
;
A
#
# COMPACT_ATOMS: atom_id res chain seq x y z
N MET A 1 -24.73 -29.77 0.16
CA MET A 1 -23.31 -29.37 0.26
C MET A 1 -23.26 -27.86 0.47
N HIS A 2 -23.12 -27.44 1.73
CA HIS A 2 -23.00 -26.03 2.12
C HIS A 2 -21.51 -25.65 2.06
N PHE A 3 -21.13 -24.74 1.17
CA PHE A 3 -19.85 -24.03 1.30
C PHE A 3 -20.08 -22.80 2.18
N CYS A 4 -19.71 -22.94 3.45
CA CYS A 4 -19.62 -21.84 4.40
C CYS A 4 -18.43 -20.97 3.98
N ILE A 5 -18.70 -19.89 3.25
CA ILE A 5 -17.72 -18.82 3.07
C ILE A 5 -17.64 -18.15 4.44
N SER A 6 -16.57 -18.45 5.18
CA SER A 6 -16.22 -17.73 6.40
C SER A 6 -15.93 -16.28 6.01
N PHE A 7 -16.98 -15.45 6.07
CA PHE A 7 -16.85 -14.01 6.20
C PHE A 7 -16.04 -13.77 7.48
N CYS A 8 -14.75 -13.48 7.33
CA CYS A 8 -13.97 -12.94 8.42
C CYS A 8 -14.59 -11.58 8.75
N SER A 9 -15.45 -11.59 9.77
CA SER A 9 -16.05 -10.42 10.36
C SER A 9 -14.91 -9.51 10.83
N PHE A 10 -14.65 -8.45 10.06
CA PHE A 10 -13.80 -7.33 10.49
C PHE A 10 -14.60 -6.53 11.52
N ARG A 11 -14.85 -7.17 12.67
CA ARG A 11 -15.34 -6.50 13.86
C ARG A 11 -14.19 -5.64 14.33
N THR A 12 -14.40 -4.34 14.31
CA THR A 12 -13.52 -3.32 14.89
C THR A 12 -13.42 -3.57 16.39
N ASP A 13 -12.53 -4.47 16.81
CA ASP A 13 -12.02 -4.49 18.17
C ASP A 13 -10.79 -3.59 18.22
N PHE A 14 -11.09 -2.30 18.38
CA PHE A 14 -10.18 -1.28 18.88
C PHE A 14 -9.89 -1.56 20.37
N ALA A 15 -9.33 -2.75 20.66
CA ALA A 15 -8.85 -3.14 21.97
C ALA A 15 -7.37 -2.77 22.06
N ARG A 16 -7.17 -1.51 22.44
CA ARG A 16 -5.94 -0.84 22.89
C ARG A 16 -5.05 -1.74 23.75
N LYS A 17 -4.24 -2.61 23.13
CA LYS A 17 -3.10 -3.23 23.81
C LYS A 17 -1.99 -2.18 23.85
N LYS A 18 -1.99 -1.42 24.94
CA LYS A 18 -0.95 -0.47 25.34
C LYS A 18 0.43 -1.12 25.17
N ARG A 19 1.05 -0.90 24.02
CA ARG A 19 2.51 -0.97 23.91
C ARG A 19 2.97 0.41 24.33
N THR A 20 3.29 0.53 25.61
CA THR A 20 3.94 1.68 26.20
C THR A 20 5.27 1.88 25.46
N LEU A 21 5.25 2.68 24.40
CA LEU A 21 6.43 3.39 23.94
C LEU A 21 6.70 4.42 25.03
N LEU A 22 7.57 4.05 25.97
CA LEU A 22 8.20 5.00 26.88
C LEU A 22 9.03 5.95 26.01
N VAL A 23 8.38 6.96 25.43
CA VAL A 23 9.04 8.23 25.11
C VAL A 23 9.17 8.96 26.45
N GLY A 24 10.01 8.41 27.31
CA GLY A 24 10.45 9.03 28.54
C GLY A 24 11.64 9.91 28.24
N ILE A 25 11.40 11.13 27.76
CA ILE A 25 12.42 12.19 27.79
C ILE A 25 11.76 13.47 28.27
N ASN A 26 11.48 13.51 29.57
CA ASN A 26 11.60 14.74 30.32
C ASN A 26 11.90 14.43 31.79
N PRO A 27 13.18 14.30 32.17
CA PRO A 27 13.61 14.62 33.51
C PRO A 27 14.31 15.98 33.50
N ALA A 28 13.81 16.84 34.37
CA ALA A 28 14.30 18.18 34.68
C ALA A 28 15.83 18.33 34.58
N TYR A 29 16.28 19.36 33.86
CA TYR A 29 17.61 19.92 34.07
C TYR A 29 17.69 20.48 35.49
N LYS A 30 18.21 19.69 36.42
CA LYS A 30 18.68 20.17 37.72
C LYS A 30 20.08 19.67 37.98
N ASN A 31 20.99 20.64 38.11
CA ASN A 31 22.22 20.60 38.89
C ASN A 31 23.25 19.52 38.52
N GLY A 32 24.01 19.77 37.44
CA GLY A 32 25.47 19.75 37.55
C GLY A 32 26.19 18.41 37.73
N VAL A 33 25.68 17.28 37.23
CA VAL A 33 26.46 16.02 37.23
C VAL A 33 26.50 15.39 35.82
N LYS A 34 27.73 15.20 35.30
CA LYS A 34 28.07 14.66 33.97
C LYS A 34 27.41 13.30 33.70
N ALA A 35 26.53 13.23 32.69
CA ALA A 35 26.15 11.97 32.06
C ALA A 35 27.05 11.71 30.85
N ARG A 36 27.75 10.58 30.92
CA ARG A 36 28.73 10.05 29.98
C ARG A 36 27.99 9.37 28.83
N GLY A 37 28.33 9.74 27.59
CA GLY A 37 28.01 8.97 26.37
C GLY A 37 26.69 9.34 25.68
N TYR A 38 26.73 10.32 24.77
CA TYR A 38 25.78 10.37 23.68
C TYR A 38 26.49 9.88 22.42
N LEU A 39 26.13 8.67 21.97
CA LEU A 39 26.38 8.25 20.60
C LEU A 39 25.72 9.30 19.70
N HIS A 40 26.52 9.97 18.88
CA HIS A 40 26.04 10.87 17.85
C HIS A 40 25.36 9.99 16.78
N MET A 41 24.10 9.62 17.01
CA MET A 41 23.28 9.04 15.96
C MET A 41 22.93 10.20 15.03
N ASN A 42 23.62 10.28 13.90
CA ASN A 42 23.26 11.17 12.80
C ASN A 42 21.94 10.67 12.19
N PHE A 43 20.83 10.94 12.89
CA PHE A 43 19.48 10.70 12.40
C PHE A 43 18.96 12.01 11.82
N GLU A 44 18.82 12.04 10.50
CA GLU A 44 18.19 13.15 9.79
C GLU A 44 16.77 12.71 9.39
N TYR A 45 15.78 13.39 9.97
CA TYR A 45 14.38 13.20 9.63
C TYR A 45 14.01 14.17 8.52
N LEU A 46 13.58 13.65 7.37
CA LEU A 46 13.26 14.48 6.20
C LEU A 46 11.83 15.03 6.28
N TYR A 47 10.82 14.16 6.21
CA TYR A 47 9.42 14.53 6.36
C TYR A 47 8.56 13.30 6.69
N ASP A 48 7.37 13.55 7.20
CA ASP A 48 6.29 12.58 7.40
C ASP A 48 5.00 13.27 7.02
N GLU A 49 4.42 12.79 5.93
CA GLU A 49 3.18 13.32 5.37
C GLU A 49 2.12 12.24 5.40
N THR A 50 0.91 12.64 5.81
CA THR A 50 -0.26 11.78 5.77
C THR A 50 -1.20 12.30 4.71
N GLU A 51 -1.65 11.41 3.84
CA GLU A 51 -2.68 11.67 2.85
C GLU A 51 -3.73 10.57 2.87
N LYS A 52 -4.90 10.84 2.29
CA LYS A 52 -5.94 9.84 2.08
C LYS A 52 -5.90 9.41 0.62
N PRO A 53 -5.26 8.28 0.28
CA PRO A 53 -5.20 7.82 -1.10
C PRO A 53 -6.58 7.34 -1.57
N LEU A 54 -6.91 7.62 -2.83
CA LEU A 54 -8.05 6.97 -3.47
C LEU A 54 -7.68 5.50 -3.65
N THR A 55 -8.46 4.61 -3.01
CA THR A 55 -8.14 3.19 -2.95
C THR A 55 -9.28 2.38 -3.56
N ARG A 56 -8.93 1.40 -4.41
CA ARG A 56 -9.87 0.43 -4.98
C ARG A 56 -9.38 -0.98 -4.70
N TYR A 57 -10.28 -1.84 -4.23
CA TYR A 57 -10.02 -3.27 -4.06
C TYR A 57 -10.78 -4.02 -5.13
N VAL A 58 -10.07 -4.84 -5.91
CA VAL A 58 -10.67 -5.57 -7.03
C VAL A 58 -10.23 -7.02 -6.99
N THR A 59 -11.21 -7.91 -7.14
CA THR A 59 -10.98 -9.34 -7.25
C THR A 59 -11.51 -9.83 -8.58
N PHE A 60 -10.73 -10.61 -9.31
CA PHE A 60 -11.17 -11.31 -10.52
C PHE A 60 -10.86 -12.79 -10.38
N VAL A 61 -11.74 -13.58 -10.98
CA VAL A 61 -11.65 -15.03 -11.04
C VAL A 61 -11.64 -15.41 -12.51
N THR A 62 -10.59 -16.10 -12.93
CA THR A 62 -10.43 -16.65 -14.26
C THR A 62 -10.79 -18.14 -14.22
N LYS A 63 -10.49 -18.89 -15.30
CA LYS A 63 -10.76 -20.33 -15.32
C LYS A 63 -9.92 -21.11 -14.32
N LYS A 64 -8.71 -20.62 -14.01
CA LYS A 64 -7.72 -21.33 -13.19
C LYS A 64 -7.31 -20.53 -11.94
N ASN A 65 -7.32 -19.21 -12.03
CA ASN A 65 -6.74 -18.35 -11.02
C ASN A 65 -7.76 -17.41 -10.41
N ARG A 66 -7.46 -16.99 -9.19
CA ARG A 66 -8.08 -15.86 -8.53
C ARG A 66 -6.99 -14.85 -8.29
N TYR A 67 -7.29 -13.59 -8.50
CA TYR A 67 -6.39 -12.49 -8.23
C TYR A 67 -7.12 -11.43 -7.40
N ASP A 68 -6.45 -10.88 -6.40
CA ASP A 68 -6.96 -9.83 -5.55
C ASP A 68 -5.97 -8.65 -5.60
N PHE A 69 -6.40 -7.49 -6.10
CA PHE A 69 -5.57 -6.28 -6.19
C PHE A 69 -6.08 -5.16 -5.30
N GLY A 70 -5.16 -4.45 -4.67
CA GLY A 70 -5.35 -3.10 -4.15
C GLY A 70 -4.71 -2.08 -5.09
N LEU A 71 -5.49 -1.14 -5.59
CA LEU A 71 -5.02 -0.01 -6.39
C LEU A 71 -5.06 1.23 -5.50
N PHE A 72 -3.92 1.87 -5.32
CA PHE A 72 -3.77 3.08 -4.52
C PHE A 72 -3.31 4.22 -5.41
N HIS A 73 -4.06 5.30 -5.38
CA HIS A 73 -3.80 6.48 -6.18
C HIS A 73 -3.57 7.67 -5.25
N THR A 74 -2.48 8.37 -5.51
CA THR A 74 -1.97 9.47 -4.68
C THR A 74 -1.19 10.45 -5.55
N GLN A 75 -1.11 11.70 -5.09
CA GLN A 75 -0.27 12.73 -5.67
C GLN A 75 1.24 12.42 -5.48
N GLN A 76 1.61 11.70 -4.43
CA GLN A 76 2.99 11.30 -4.11
C GLN A 76 3.62 10.35 -5.15
N PHE A 77 2.80 9.70 -5.98
CA PHE A 77 3.28 8.82 -7.05
C PHE A 77 3.38 9.50 -8.43
N ASN A 78 3.25 10.83 -8.48
CA ASN A 78 3.40 11.63 -9.71
C ASN A 78 2.55 11.10 -10.89
N GLY A 79 1.27 10.85 -10.63
CA GLY A 79 0.33 10.34 -11.64
C GLY A 79 0.38 8.82 -11.88
N LYS A 80 1.26 8.10 -11.17
CA LYS A 80 1.28 6.63 -11.18
C LYS A 80 0.38 6.07 -10.09
N SER A 81 0.05 4.80 -10.25
CA SER A 81 -0.78 4.04 -9.31
C SER A 81 0.05 2.93 -8.69
N LEU A 82 -0.06 2.74 -7.38
CA LEU A 82 0.51 1.56 -6.73
C LEU A 82 -0.51 0.43 -6.81
N VAL A 83 -0.14 -0.63 -7.50
CA VAL A 83 -0.94 -1.85 -7.63
C VAL A 83 -0.32 -2.92 -6.75
N VAL A 84 -1.09 -3.49 -5.83
CA VAL A 84 -0.62 -4.51 -4.88
C VAL A 84 -1.43 -5.78 -5.07
N SER A 85 -0.76 -6.91 -5.32
CA SER A 85 -1.38 -8.22 -5.14
C SER A 85 -1.62 -8.47 -3.66
N LEU A 86 -2.87 -8.61 -3.25
CA LEU A 86 -3.23 -8.88 -1.85
C LEU A 86 -2.97 -10.33 -1.45
N GLN A 87 -2.72 -11.20 -2.43
CA GLN A 87 -2.40 -12.61 -2.20
C GLN A 87 -0.91 -12.81 -1.91
N SER A 88 -0.04 -12.17 -2.70
CA SER A 88 1.42 -12.30 -2.55
C SER A 88 2.09 -11.08 -1.91
N LEU A 89 1.34 -10.01 -1.66
CA LEU A 89 1.80 -8.72 -1.15
C LEU A 89 2.88 -8.06 -2.03
N LYS A 90 3.05 -8.52 -3.27
CA LYS A 90 3.92 -7.90 -4.25
C LYS A 90 3.23 -6.67 -4.84
N ALA A 91 4.00 -5.59 -4.99
CA ALA A 91 3.50 -4.32 -5.46
C ALA A 91 4.23 -3.86 -6.71
N ALA A 92 3.53 -3.24 -7.64
CA ALA A 92 4.05 -2.59 -8.83
C ALA A 92 3.55 -1.15 -8.89
N LEU A 93 4.47 -0.19 -9.04
CA LEU A 93 4.12 1.18 -9.40
C LEU A 93 3.92 1.25 -10.91
N MET A 94 2.72 1.64 -11.37
CA MET A 94 2.30 1.57 -12.76
C MET A 94 1.74 2.91 -13.25
N ALA A 95 2.22 3.38 -14.40
CA ALA A 95 1.59 4.41 -15.19
C ALA A 95 0.53 3.81 -16.14
N SER A 96 -0.32 4.67 -16.74
CA SER A 96 -1.35 4.23 -17.67
C SER A 96 -0.80 3.54 -18.93
N ASP A 97 0.41 3.93 -19.36
CA ASP A 97 1.10 3.38 -20.53
C ASP A 97 1.89 2.10 -20.23
N ASP A 98 2.23 1.83 -18.95
CA ASP A 98 2.94 0.62 -18.54
C ASP A 98 2.13 -0.66 -18.83
N VAL A 99 0.81 -0.54 -18.97
CA VAL A 99 -0.08 -1.66 -19.35
C VAL A 99 0.28 -2.24 -20.72
N TYR A 100 0.90 -1.46 -21.60
CA TYR A 100 1.36 -1.92 -22.92
C TYR A 100 2.74 -2.58 -22.87
N ARG A 101 3.50 -2.40 -21.78
CA ARG A 101 4.81 -3.01 -21.55
C ARG A 101 4.65 -4.20 -20.61
N SER A 102 4.35 -5.35 -21.20
CA SER A 102 3.98 -6.60 -20.51
C SER A 102 4.97 -7.01 -19.41
N ASP A 103 6.27 -6.89 -19.63
CA ASP A 103 7.25 -7.70 -18.90
C ASP A 103 7.41 -7.32 -17.42
N TYR A 104 7.14 -6.06 -17.07
CA TYR A 104 7.35 -5.56 -15.72
C TYR A 104 6.22 -5.97 -14.76
N TRP A 105 4.98 -5.59 -15.06
CA TRP A 105 3.86 -5.78 -14.14
C TRP A 105 3.39 -7.23 -14.10
N ILE A 106 3.48 -7.97 -15.22
CA ILE A 106 3.11 -9.39 -15.28
C ILE A 106 3.98 -10.19 -14.31
N LYS A 107 5.31 -10.03 -14.41
CA LYS A 107 6.25 -10.74 -13.54
C LYS A 107 6.13 -10.31 -12.08
N LYS A 108 5.89 -9.02 -11.83
CA LYS A 108 5.86 -8.46 -10.47
C LYS A 108 4.57 -8.79 -9.73
N LEU A 109 3.44 -8.83 -10.44
CA LEU A 109 2.13 -9.18 -9.89
C LEU A 109 1.79 -10.68 -10.04
N GLU A 110 2.70 -11.47 -10.60
CA GLU A 110 2.58 -12.93 -10.76
C GLU A 110 1.34 -13.33 -11.57
N ILE A 111 1.17 -12.69 -12.72
CA ILE A 111 0.05 -12.94 -13.62
C ILE A 111 0.41 -14.10 -14.54
N ASP A 112 -0.48 -15.08 -14.62
CA ASP A 112 -0.30 -16.21 -15.52
C ASP A 112 -0.50 -15.79 -16.97
N GLU A 113 0.23 -16.45 -17.87
CA GLU A 113 0.25 -16.09 -19.29
C GLU A 113 -1.14 -16.14 -19.95
N GLU A 114 -1.98 -17.09 -19.54
CA GLU A 114 -3.35 -17.26 -20.04
C GLU A 114 -4.28 -16.10 -19.65
N ASP A 115 -3.96 -15.40 -18.55
CA ASP A 115 -4.81 -14.38 -17.95
C ASP A 115 -4.34 -12.94 -18.26
N ILE A 116 -3.18 -12.78 -18.92
CA ILE A 116 -2.55 -11.49 -19.22
C ILE A 116 -3.53 -10.52 -19.88
N GLU A 117 -4.19 -10.91 -20.96
CA GLU A 117 -5.02 -9.98 -21.75
C GLU A 117 -6.26 -9.52 -20.98
N VAL A 118 -6.86 -10.40 -20.17
CA VAL A 118 -8.00 -10.05 -19.30
C VAL A 118 -7.58 -9.03 -18.23
N VAL A 119 -6.45 -9.30 -17.56
CA VAL A 119 -5.93 -8.39 -16.51
C VAL A 119 -5.50 -7.06 -17.11
N LYS A 120 -4.89 -7.09 -18.30
CA LYS A 120 -4.47 -5.91 -19.06
C LYS A 120 -5.65 -5.03 -19.43
N GLU A 121 -6.74 -5.59 -19.95
CA GLU A 121 -7.95 -4.83 -20.28
C GLU A 121 -8.55 -4.15 -19.05
N PHE A 122 -8.57 -4.86 -17.92
CA PHE A 122 -8.97 -4.28 -16.64
C PHE A 122 -8.08 -3.09 -16.23
N PHE A 123 -6.76 -3.22 -16.34
CA PHE A 123 -5.83 -2.15 -15.97
C PHE A 123 -5.90 -0.94 -16.90
N LYS A 124 -6.16 -1.12 -18.21
CA LYS A 124 -6.38 0.02 -19.12
C LYS A 124 -7.50 0.94 -18.63
N ASN A 125 -8.58 0.35 -18.13
CA ASN A 125 -9.74 1.10 -17.64
C ASN A 125 -9.54 1.63 -16.21
N SER A 126 -8.71 0.96 -15.41
CA SER A 126 -8.56 1.30 -13.99
C SER A 126 -7.37 2.20 -13.67
N LEU A 127 -6.39 2.29 -14.56
CA LEU A 127 -5.19 3.13 -14.40
C LEU A 127 -5.28 4.45 -15.16
N SER A 128 -6.47 4.86 -15.62
CA SER A 128 -6.64 6.15 -16.29
C SER A 128 -6.14 7.28 -15.39
N PRO A 129 -5.44 8.30 -15.92
CA PRO A 129 -4.93 9.41 -15.11
C PRO A 129 -6.05 10.04 -14.28
N ILE A 130 -5.85 10.05 -12.96
CA ILE A 130 -6.78 10.63 -11.97
C ILE A 130 -6.55 12.15 -11.88
N ASP A 131 -5.96 12.76 -12.90
CA ASP A 131 -5.84 14.22 -12.99
C ASP A 131 -7.22 14.91 -12.94
N SER A 132 -8.28 14.21 -13.36
CA SER A 132 -9.67 14.72 -13.31
C SER A 132 -10.42 14.41 -12.01
N LEU A 133 -9.93 13.53 -11.15
CA LEU A 133 -10.62 13.09 -9.92
C LEU A 133 -9.93 13.56 -8.64
N LEU A 134 -8.68 14.03 -8.70
CA LEU A 134 -7.96 14.61 -7.56
C LEU A 134 -8.30 16.09 -7.30
N THR A 135 -9.05 16.75 -8.19
CA THR A 135 -9.50 18.14 -7.99
C THR A 135 -10.67 18.26 -7.00
N GLN A 136 -11.14 17.16 -6.41
CA GLN A 136 -12.33 17.11 -5.55
C GLN A 136 -12.05 16.81 -4.07
N TYR A 137 -10.79 16.80 -3.64
CA TYR A 137 -10.39 16.68 -2.23
C TYR A 137 -9.40 17.76 -1.83
#